data_AF-A0A7L4JG56-F1
#
_entry.id   AF-A0A7L4JG56-F1
#
_cell.length_a   1.000
_cell.length_b   1.000
_cell.length_c   1.000
_cell.angle_alpha   90.00
_cell.angle_beta   90.00
_cell.angle_gamma   90.00
#
_symmetry.space_group_name_H-M   'P 1'
#
loop_
_entity.id
_entity.type
_entity.pdbx_description
1 polymer ?
#
loop_
_entity_poly.entity_id
_entity_poly.type
_entity_poly.pdbx_seq_one_letter_code
_entity_poly.pdbx_strand_id
1 'polypeptide(L)'
;RMVLLVLFWGGWLGMLGAAAAIVAQAPRCQPLPAKAWWELRALYRAPPKPFGGDLKGVEKRLGYLKEELQVGGLVLGPVYPPKSPGDKIPS
;
A
#
# COMPACT_ATOMS: atom_id res chain seq x y z
N ARG A 1 58.42 0.02 -0.25
CA ARG A 1 57.93 0.14 1.15
C ARG A 1 57.12 1.42 1.34
N MET A 2 57.69 2.62 1.12
CA MET A 2 56.97 3.91 1.21
C MET A 2 55.87 4.10 0.14
N VAL A 3 56.12 3.65 -1.10
CA VAL A 3 55.17 3.81 -2.23
C VAL A 3 53.82 3.14 -1.98
N LEU A 4 53.83 1.94 -1.40
CA LEU A 4 52.60 1.21 -1.04
C LEU A 4 51.78 1.95 0.01
N LEU A 5 52.46 2.62 0.96
CA LEU A 5 51.85 3.36 2.05
C LEU A 5 51.13 4.61 1.53
N VAL A 6 51.74 5.32 0.57
CA VAL A 6 51.16 6.51 -0.07
C VAL A 6 49.99 6.13 -0.97
N LEU A 7 50.11 5.08 -1.80
CA LEU A 7 49.02 4.60 -2.65
C LEU A 7 47.81 4.14 -1.82
N PHE A 8 48.07 3.46 -0.70
CA PHE A 8 47.04 3.00 0.21
C PHE A 8 46.26 4.16 0.82
N TRP A 9 46.95 5.17 1.38
CA TRP A 9 46.29 6.33 1.97
C TRP A 9 45.56 7.19 0.93
N GLY A 10 46.16 7.40 -0.25
CA GLY A 10 45.52 8.15 -1.33
C GLY A 10 44.25 7.46 -1.84
N GLY A 11 44.31 6.15 -2.06
CA GLY A 11 43.14 5.34 -2.47
C GLY A 11 42.08 5.27 -1.37
N TRP A 12 42.48 5.11 -0.11
CA TRP A 12 41.56 5.11 1.03
C TRP A 12 40.80 6.42 1.14
N LEU A 13 41.51 7.55 1.19
CA LEU A 13 40.89 8.87 1.30
C LEU A 13 40.03 9.19 0.08
N GLY A 14 40.47 8.76 -1.12
CA GLY A 14 39.68 8.86 -2.34
C GLY A 14 38.37 8.08 -2.27
N MET A 15 38.40 6.81 -1.82
CA MET A 15 37.20 6.00 -1.64
C MET A 15 36.26 6.57 -0.56
N LEU A 16 36.81 7.00 0.57
CA LEU A 16 36.03 7.62 1.65
C LEU A 16 35.34 8.91 1.17
N GLY A 17 36.09 9.76 0.46
CA GLY A 17 35.59 11.00 -0.11
C GLY A 17 34.52 10.77 -1.18
N ALA A 18 34.75 9.81 -2.10
CA ALA A 18 33.80 9.47 -3.14
C ALA A 18 32.47 8.94 -2.55
N ALA A 19 32.53 8.06 -1.55
CA ALA A 19 31.34 7.54 -0.88
C ALA A 19 30.55 8.67 -0.19
N ALA A 20 31.22 9.56 0.55
CA ALA A 20 30.58 10.70 1.19
C ALA A 20 29.94 11.65 0.17
N ALA A 21 30.63 11.92 -0.95
CA ALA A 21 30.12 12.77 -2.02
C ALA A 21 28.88 12.17 -2.69
N ILE A 22 28.82 10.85 -2.91
CA ILE A 22 27.63 10.19 -3.46
C ILE A 22 26.43 10.35 -2.52
N VAL A 23 26.63 10.11 -1.22
CA VAL A 23 25.56 10.23 -0.22
C VAL A 23 25.08 11.68 -0.08
N ALA A 24 25.99 12.66 -0.13
CA ALA A 24 25.65 14.08 -0.03
C ALA A 24 24.90 14.61 -1.27
N GLN A 25 25.27 14.12 -2.46
CA GLN A 25 24.62 14.51 -3.72
C GLN A 25 23.32 13.75 -3.97
N ALA A 26 23.14 12.58 -3.36
CA ALA A 26 21.90 11.83 -3.47
C ALA A 26 20.74 12.72 -2.95
N PRO A 27 19.72 12.99 -3.78
CA PRO A 27 18.58 13.77 -3.33
C PRO A 27 17.94 13.04 -2.16
N ARG A 28 17.59 13.79 -1.11
CA ARG A 28 16.88 13.21 0.03
C ARG A 28 15.62 12.53 -0.50
N CYS A 29 15.43 11.26 -0.15
CA CYS A 29 14.17 10.57 -0.42
C CYS A 29 13.04 11.45 0.10
N GLN A 30 12.11 11.80 -0.77
CA GLN A 30 10.94 12.59 -0.37
C GLN A 30 10.24 11.83 0.77
N PRO A 31 9.79 12.53 1.82
CA PRO A 31 9.02 11.88 2.87
C PRO A 31 7.82 11.22 2.21
N LEU A 32 7.74 9.89 2.33
CA LEU A 32 6.61 9.14 1.79
C LEU A 32 5.36 9.71 2.47
N PRO A 33 4.39 10.28 1.71
CA PRO A 33 3.18 10.80 2.31
C PRO A 33 2.51 9.65 3.07
N ALA A 34 1.96 9.96 4.25
CA ALA A 34 1.21 8.98 5.03
C ALA A 34 -0.02 8.55 4.21
N LYS A 35 0.10 7.41 3.53
CA LYS A 35 -1.00 6.84 2.74
C LYS A 35 -1.97 6.16 3.69
N ALA A 36 -3.25 6.45 3.51
CA ALA A 36 -4.30 5.75 4.23
C ALA A 36 -4.42 4.29 3.76
N TRP A 37 -5.01 3.44 4.60
CA TRP A 37 -5.15 2.00 4.33
C TRP A 37 -5.88 1.68 3.01
N TRP A 38 -6.79 2.56 2.56
CA TRP A 38 -7.50 2.43 1.29
C TRP A 38 -6.68 2.83 0.06
N GLU A 39 -5.56 3.54 0.21
CA GLU A 39 -4.67 3.94 -0.91
C GLU A 39 -3.51 2.96 -1.12
N LEU A 40 -3.24 2.11 -0.13
CA LEU A 40 -2.13 1.17 -0.15
C LEU A 40 -2.42 -0.05 -1.03
N ARG A 41 -3.70 -0.38 -1.26
CA ARG A 41 -4.13 -1.60 -1.95
C ARG A 41 -5.45 -1.38 -2.70
N ALA A 42 -5.67 -2.18 -3.74
CA ALA A 42 -6.89 -2.12 -4.54
C ALA A 42 -8.14 -2.43 -3.70
N LEU A 43 -9.21 -1.69 -3.95
CA LEU A 43 -10.53 -1.90 -3.36
C LEU A 43 -11.39 -2.70 -4.34
N TYR A 44 -11.93 -3.83 -3.91
CA TYR A 44 -12.85 -4.62 -4.73
C TYR A 44 -14.31 -4.24 -4.42
N ARG A 45 -15.09 -3.89 -5.43
CA ARG A 45 -16.52 -3.62 -5.27
C ARG A 45 -17.31 -4.90 -5.55
N ALA A 46 -17.90 -5.48 -4.50
CA ALA A 46 -18.70 -6.68 -4.61
C ALA A 46 -20.18 -6.37 -4.32
N PRO A 47 -21.09 -6.54 -5.28
CA PRO A 47 -22.51 -6.52 -5.01
C PRO A 47 -22.91 -7.75 -4.17
N PRO A 48 -23.67 -7.61 -3.06
CA PRO A 48 -23.89 -8.68 -2.09
C PRO A 48 -24.64 -9.90 -2.66
N LYS A 49 -25.61 -9.67 -3.57
CA LYS A 49 -26.42 -10.73 -4.18
C LYS A 49 -25.60 -11.75 -5.01
N PRO A 50 -24.80 -11.34 -6.01
CA PRO A 50 -24.00 -12.29 -6.80
C PRO A 50 -22.74 -12.78 -6.08
N PHE A 51 -22.24 -12.06 -5.06
CA PHE A 51 -20.96 -12.42 -4.42
C PHE A 51 -21.10 -13.49 -3.34
N GLY A 52 -22.21 -13.48 -2.57
CA GLY A 52 -22.38 -14.41 -1.46
C GLY A 52 -23.81 -14.74 -1.08
N GLY A 53 -24.81 -14.13 -1.74
CA GLY A 53 -26.23 -14.22 -1.33
C GLY A 53 -26.49 -13.45 -0.03
N ASP A 54 -25.80 -13.85 1.03
CA ASP A 54 -25.87 -13.34 2.41
C ASP A 54 -24.49 -12.88 2.92
N LEU A 55 -24.48 -12.10 4.00
CA LEU A 55 -23.24 -11.64 4.68
C LEU A 55 -22.33 -12.80 5.10
N LYS A 56 -22.90 -13.95 5.50
CA LYS A 56 -22.13 -15.17 5.82
C LYS A 56 -21.42 -15.76 4.60
N GLY A 57 -22.00 -15.63 3.41
CA GLY A 57 -21.37 -16.08 2.17
C GLY A 57 -20.20 -15.17 1.76
N VAL A 58 -20.31 -13.87 2.04
CA VAL A 58 -19.23 -12.91 1.84
C VAL A 58 -18.06 -13.20 2.79
N GLU A 59 -18.32 -13.50 4.06
CA GLU A 59 -17.30 -13.87 5.05
C GLU A 59 -16.44 -15.07 4.59
N LYS A 60 -17.09 -16.12 4.06
CA LYS A 60 -16.36 -17.28 3.54
C LYS A 60 -15.45 -16.96 2.35
N ARG A 61 -15.78 -15.93 1.55
CA ARG A 61 -15.00 -15.51 0.37
C ARG A 61 -13.95 -14.43 0.68
N LEU A 62 -13.98 -13.84 1.88
CA LEU A 62 -12.99 -12.85 2.31
C LEU A 62 -11.58 -13.46 2.43
N GLY A 63 -11.47 -14.73 2.84
CA GLY A 63 -10.19 -15.46 2.85
C GLY A 63 -9.57 -15.52 1.44
N TYR A 64 -10.36 -15.95 0.46
CA TYR A 64 -9.95 -15.98 -0.95
C TYR A 64 -9.56 -14.59 -1.48
N LEU A 65 -10.35 -13.55 -1.19
CA LEU A 65 -10.05 -12.18 -1.61
C LEU A 65 -8.72 -11.65 -1.04
N LYS A 66 -8.41 -12.01 0.21
CA LYS A 66 -7.20 -11.56 0.89
C LYS A 66 -5.95 -12.29 0.39
N GLU A 67 -6.07 -13.59 0.17
CA GLU A 67 -4.94 -14.45 -0.20
C GLU A 67 -4.63 -14.41 -1.70
N GLU A 68 -5.67 -14.44 -2.55
CA GLU A 68 -5.52 -14.59 -4.01
C GLU A 68 -5.53 -13.23 -4.73
N LEU A 69 -6.33 -12.27 -4.27
CA LEU A 69 -6.45 -10.94 -4.89
C LEU A 69 -5.66 -9.84 -4.17
N GLN A 70 -5.17 -10.10 -2.95
CA GLN A 70 -4.44 -9.13 -2.11
C GLN A 70 -5.11 -7.76 -1.97
N VAL A 71 -6.45 -7.72 -2.03
CA VAL A 71 -7.19 -6.44 -1.92
C VAL A 71 -7.14 -5.87 -0.50
N GLY A 72 -7.09 -4.55 -0.42
CA GLY A 72 -7.01 -3.79 0.85
C GLY A 72 -8.36 -3.56 1.52
N GLY A 73 -9.44 -3.70 0.77
CA GLY A 73 -10.79 -3.49 1.26
C GLY A 73 -11.85 -3.96 0.28
N LEU A 74 -13.02 -4.25 0.83
CA LEU A 74 -14.21 -4.69 0.11
C LEU A 74 -15.28 -3.62 0.24
N VAL A 75 -15.76 -3.10 -0.89
CA VAL A 75 -16.89 -2.17 -0.93
C VAL A 75 -18.15 -2.98 -1.19
N LEU A 76 -18.95 -3.17 -0.13
CA LEU A 76 -20.23 -3.86 -0.20
C LEU A 76 -21.30 -2.93 -0.75
N GLY A 77 -22.11 -3.47 -1.67
CA GLY A 77 -23.33 -2.81 -2.13
C GLY A 77 -24.37 -2.62 -1.00
N PRO A 78 -25.50 -1.97 -1.30
CA PRO A 78 -26.53 -1.67 -0.30
C PRO A 78 -27.08 -2.96 0.34
N VAL A 79 -26.91 -3.06 1.66
CA VAL A 79 -27.40 -4.17 2.50
C VAL A 79 -28.73 -3.81 3.18
N TYR A 80 -29.14 -2.54 3.12
CA TYR A 80 -30.40 -2.07 3.68
C TYR A 80 -31.60 -2.51 2.82
N PRO A 81 -32.77 -2.76 3.45
CA PRO A 81 -33.98 -3.11 2.71
C PRO A 81 -34.36 -1.98 1.76
N PRO A 82 -34.84 -2.30 0.54
CA PRO A 82 -35.36 -1.30 -0.37
C PRO A 82 -36.56 -0.61 0.30
N LYS A 83 -36.60 0.73 0.17
CA LYS A 83 -37.69 1.55 0.69
C LYS A 83 -39.04 1.05 0.14
N SER A 84 -39.99 0.79 1.02
CA SER A 84 -41.35 0.42 0.63
C SER A 84 -42.04 1.62 -0.06
N PRO A 85 -42.87 1.42 -1.11
CA PRO A 85 -43.50 2.50 -1.86
C PRO A 85 -44.40 3.47 -1.08
N GLY A 86 -44.58 3.29 0.23
CA GLY A 86 -45.47 4.10 1.09
C GLY A 86 -44.80 4.90 2.21
N ASP A 87 -43.48 4.80 2.43
CA ASP A 87 -42.83 5.48 3.56
C ASP A 87 -42.56 6.96 3.24
N LYS A 88 -43.36 7.86 3.82
CA LYS A 88 -43.16 9.32 3.72
C LYS A 88 -41.79 9.70 4.30
N ILE A 89 -41.08 10.57 3.59
CA ILE A 89 -39.82 11.17 4.06
C ILE A 89 -40.19 12.11 5.21
N PRO A 90 -39.70 11.93 6.45
CA PRO A 90 -39.86 12.95 7.48
C PRO A 90 -39.13 14.21 6.99
N SER A 91 -39.91 15.30 6.91
CA SER A 91 -39.44 16.64 6.56
C SER A 91 -38.57 17.22 7.67
#